data_AF-A0A7R9F5D8-F1
#
_entry.id   AF-A0A7R9F5D8-F1
#
_cell.length_a   1.000
_cell.length_b   1.000
_cell.length_c   1.000
_cell.angle_alpha   90.00
_cell.angle_beta   90.00
_cell.angle_gamma   90.00
#
_symmetry.space_group_name_H-M   'P 1'
#
loop_
_entity.id
_entity.type
_entity.pdbx_description
1 polymer ?
#
loop_
_entity_poly.entity_id
_entity_poly.type
_entity_poly.pdbx_seq_one_letter_code
_entity_poly.pdbx_strand_id
1 'polypeptide(L)'
;MPESMTKSLYKGKSLAELKEKYLSLLEKDDIRKRPATLLCKSAEKLYAQAELFDKSGDEEMCYLALMKYLGLIQVIKDSPEYRNDKKFYVQILGSKKVNSAMDWAEKVSLNLELSLLLRPLFVLGFTQLLLCDTHV
;
A
#
# COMPACT_ATOMS: atom_id res chain seq x y z
N MET A 1 -5.06 10.51 -24.86
CA MET A 1 -4.91 9.18 -24.23
C MET A 1 -6.05 9.04 -23.24
N PRO A 2 -6.83 7.94 -23.29
CA PRO A 2 -8.09 7.84 -22.56
C PRO A 2 -7.86 7.76 -21.04
N GLU A 3 -8.73 8.44 -20.30
CA GLU A 3 -8.79 8.50 -18.84
C GLU A 3 -8.78 7.08 -18.26
N SER A 4 -7.66 6.70 -17.63
CA SER A 4 -7.53 5.39 -16.98
C SER A 4 -8.47 5.38 -15.78
N MET A 5 -9.59 4.67 -15.90
CA MET A 5 -10.51 4.35 -14.81
C MET A 5 -9.71 3.71 -13.67
N THR A 6 -9.24 4.53 -12.73
CA THR A 6 -8.65 4.08 -11.47
C THR A 6 -9.66 3.15 -10.82
N LYS A 7 -9.37 1.85 -10.80
CA LYS A 7 -10.26 0.85 -10.22
C LYS A 7 -10.53 1.25 -8.77
N SER A 8 -11.80 1.53 -8.51
CA SER A 8 -12.29 1.89 -7.20
C SER A 8 -12.04 0.76 -6.19
N LEU A 9 -11.60 1.15 -4.98
CA LEU A 9 -11.30 0.29 -3.82
C LEU A 9 -12.26 -0.92 -3.72
N TYR A 10 -11.71 -2.14 -3.76
CA TYR A 10 -12.50 -3.39 -3.72
C TYR A 10 -12.24 -4.24 -2.47
N LYS A 11 -11.13 -4.03 -1.76
CA LYS A 11 -10.67 -4.95 -0.69
C LYS A 11 -10.81 -4.46 0.75
N GLY A 12 -11.16 -3.19 0.98
CA GLY A 12 -11.42 -2.65 2.32
C GLY A 12 -12.40 -1.48 2.27
N LYS A 13 -13.19 -1.28 3.33
CA LYS A 13 -14.03 -0.08 3.48
C LYS A 13 -13.16 1.20 3.60
N SER A 14 -11.92 1.04 4.09
CA SER A 14 -10.92 2.10 4.25
C SER A 14 -9.49 1.58 4.04
N LEU A 15 -8.60 2.44 3.53
CA LEU A 15 -7.17 2.18 3.32
C LEU A 15 -6.46 1.71 4.62
N ALA A 16 -6.89 2.25 5.76
CA ALA A 16 -6.32 1.98 7.08
C ALA A 16 -6.51 0.52 7.53
N GLU A 17 -7.72 -0.04 7.41
CA GLU A 17 -7.99 -1.43 7.80
C GLU A 17 -7.20 -2.43 6.94
N LEU A 18 -7.05 -2.11 5.65
CA LEU A 18 -6.31 -2.96 4.74
C LEU A 18 -4.82 -2.98 5.10
N LYS A 19 -4.25 -1.79 5.37
CA LYS A 19 -2.88 -1.63 5.87
C LYS A 19 -2.67 -2.40 7.18
N GLU A 20 -3.56 -2.24 8.15
CA GLU A 20 -3.48 -2.90 9.46
C GLU A 20 -3.54 -4.43 9.34
N LYS A 21 -4.49 -4.96 8.55
CA LYS A 21 -4.62 -6.40 8.31
C LYS A 21 -3.35 -6.99 7.70
N TYR A 22 -2.66 -6.25 6.82
CA TYR A 22 -1.40 -6.71 6.24
C TYR A 22 -0.20 -6.54 7.19
N LEU A 23 -0.14 -5.47 7.99
CA LEU A 23 0.86 -5.32 9.05
C LEU A 23 0.77 -6.47 10.06
N SER A 24 -0.45 -6.81 10.49
CA SER A 24 -0.69 -7.94 11.38
C SER A 24 -0.22 -9.29 10.81
N LEU A 25 -0.27 -9.47 9.48
CA LEU A 25 0.31 -10.64 8.81
C LEU A 25 1.85 -10.64 8.84
N LEU A 26 2.49 -9.46 8.79
CA LEU A 26 3.95 -9.30 8.89
C LEU A 26 4.47 -9.49 10.31
N GLU A 27 3.66 -9.18 11.32
CA GLU A 27 4.03 -9.33 12.73
C GLU A 27 4.10 -10.78 13.20
N LYS A 28 3.53 -11.72 12.43
CA LYS A 28 3.63 -13.15 12.73
C LYS A 28 5.08 -13.58 12.89
N ASP A 29 5.37 -14.24 14.02
CA ASP A 29 6.67 -14.81 14.36
C ASP A 29 7.30 -15.64 13.24
N ASP A 30 6.47 -16.28 12.41
CA ASP A 30 6.90 -17.05 11.23
C ASP A 30 7.71 -16.25 10.22
N ILE A 31 7.53 -14.93 10.15
CA ILE A 31 8.26 -14.06 9.21
C ILE A 31 9.55 -13.55 9.85
N ARG A 32 9.54 -13.27 11.15
CA ARG A 32 10.74 -12.86 11.91
C ARG A 32 11.77 -13.99 12.06
N LYS A 33 11.31 -15.25 12.08
CA LYS A 33 12.17 -16.45 12.12
C LYS A 33 12.76 -16.85 10.77
N ARG A 34 12.34 -16.21 9.67
CA ARG A 34 12.88 -16.51 8.32
C ARG A 34 14.21 -15.79 8.10
N PRO A 35 15.12 -16.39 7.32
CA PRO A 35 16.41 -15.79 7.07
C PRO A 35 16.27 -14.47 6.33
N ALA A 36 17.01 -13.45 6.77
CA ALA A 36 16.93 -12.09 6.23
C ALA A 36 17.23 -12.04 4.72
N THR A 37 18.02 -12.98 4.19
CA THR A 37 18.28 -13.13 2.74
C THR A 37 17.02 -13.52 1.95
N LEU A 38 16.16 -14.38 2.50
CA LEU A 38 14.89 -14.76 1.89
C LEU A 38 13.89 -13.60 1.94
N LEU A 39 13.90 -12.85 3.04
CA LEU A 39 13.08 -11.64 3.18
C LEU A 39 13.49 -10.57 2.15
N CYS A 40 14.79 -10.40 1.89
CA CYS A 40 15.29 -9.49 0.85
C CYS A 40 14.80 -9.89 -0.55
N LYS A 41 14.90 -11.17 -0.91
CA LYS A 41 14.36 -11.68 -2.19
C LYS A 41 12.85 -11.48 -2.29
N SER A 42 12.14 -11.63 -1.17
CA SER A 42 10.69 -11.39 -1.10
C SER A 42 10.37 -9.91 -1.28
N ALA A 43 11.18 -9.03 -0.69
CA ALA A 43 11.07 -7.58 -0.85
C ALA A 43 11.28 -7.15 -2.31
N GLU A 44 12.29 -7.68 -3.01
CA GLU A 44 12.49 -7.41 -4.45
C GLU A 44 11.28 -7.83 -5.29
N LYS A 45 10.70 -9.01 -5.01
CA LYS A 45 9.49 -9.47 -5.70
C LYS A 45 8.30 -8.54 -5.46
N LEU A 46 8.10 -8.05 -4.24
CA LEU A 46 7.03 -7.12 -3.92
C LEU A 46 7.20 -5.78 -4.63
N TYR A 47 8.44 -5.28 -4.72
CA TYR A 47 8.72 -4.05 -5.46
C TYR A 47 8.40 -4.21 -6.95
N ALA A 48 8.85 -5.31 -7.57
CA ALA A 48 8.49 -5.61 -8.96
C ALA A 48 6.98 -5.80 -9.15
N GLN A 49 6.30 -6.37 -8.16
CA GLN A 49 4.84 -6.51 -8.18
C GLN A 49 4.12 -5.16 -8.11
N ALA A 50 4.66 -4.20 -7.33
CA ALA A 50 4.15 -2.83 -7.28
C ALA A 50 4.26 -2.14 -8.65
N GLU A 51 5.38 -2.30 -9.36
CA GLU A 51 5.55 -1.81 -10.74
C GLU A 51 4.57 -2.42 -11.73
N LEU A 52 4.22 -3.70 -11.57
CA LEU A 52 3.20 -4.34 -12.40
C LEU A 52 1.80 -3.77 -12.15
N PHE A 53 1.47 -3.51 -10.88
CA PHE A 53 0.17 -2.93 -10.52
C PHE A 53 0.02 -1.48 -10.96
N ASP A 54 1.08 -0.68 -10.86
CA ASP A 54 1.12 0.68 -11.37
C ASP A 54 0.90 0.71 -12.89
N LYS A 55 1.59 -0.16 -13.63
CA LYS A 55 1.38 -0.31 -15.09
C LYS A 55 -0.01 -0.81 -15.45
N SER A 56 -0.66 -1.56 -14.56
CA SER A 56 -2.01 -2.08 -14.77
C SER A 56 -3.11 -1.08 -14.38
N GLY A 57 -2.75 0.05 -13.75
CA GLY A 57 -3.71 1.03 -13.21
C GLY A 57 -4.38 0.60 -11.91
N ASP A 58 -3.86 -0.45 -11.25
CA ASP A 58 -4.35 -0.97 -9.97
C ASP A 58 -3.60 -0.29 -8.80
N GLU A 59 -3.88 1.00 -8.58
CA GLU A 59 -3.21 1.82 -7.55
C GLU A 59 -3.37 1.25 -6.13
N GLU A 60 -4.54 0.69 -5.79
CA GLU A 60 -4.77 0.03 -4.49
C GLU A 60 -3.74 -1.08 -4.26
N MET A 61 -3.58 -1.97 -5.24
CA MET A 61 -2.66 -3.11 -5.13
C MET A 61 -1.19 -2.66 -5.17
N CYS A 62 -0.88 -1.60 -5.92
CA CYS A 62 0.44 -0.96 -5.90
C CYS A 62 0.80 -0.47 -4.49
N TYR A 63 -0.09 0.31 -3.86
CA TYR A 63 0.10 0.79 -2.49
C TYR A 63 0.30 -0.36 -1.49
N LEU A 64 -0.49 -1.42 -1.59
CA LEU A 64 -0.37 -2.58 -0.71
C LEU A 64 0.96 -3.31 -0.87
N ALA A 65 1.43 -3.46 -2.12
CA ALA A 65 2.73 -4.06 -2.38
C ALA A 65 3.87 -3.22 -1.78
N LEU A 66 3.78 -1.89 -1.89
CA LEU A 66 4.75 -0.95 -1.30
C LEU A 66 4.72 -0.99 0.24
N MET A 67 3.53 -0.98 0.85
CA MET A 67 3.39 -1.10 2.31
C MET A 67 3.99 -2.41 2.83
N LYS A 68 3.77 -3.53 2.12
CA LYS A 68 4.39 -4.83 2.45
C LYS A 68 5.90 -4.79 2.34
N TYR A 69 6.41 -4.18 1.28
CA TYR A 69 7.84 -4.02 1.07
C TYR A 69 8.50 -3.24 2.22
N LEU A 70 7.91 -2.11 2.62
CA LEU A 70 8.41 -1.29 3.73
C LEU A 70 8.33 -2.02 5.07
N GLY A 71 7.24 -2.74 5.33
CA GLY A 71 7.11 -3.57 6.54
C GLY A 71 8.14 -4.69 6.60
N LEU A 72 8.40 -5.38 5.48
CA LEU A 72 9.47 -6.39 5.38
C LEU A 72 10.85 -5.80 5.66
N ILE A 73 11.13 -4.61 5.15
CA ILE A 73 12.39 -3.91 5.45
C ILE A 73 12.51 -3.63 6.93
N GLN A 74 11.43 -3.22 7.60
CA GLN A 74 11.45 -2.98 9.04
C GLN A 74 11.76 -4.27 9.81
N VAL A 75 11.14 -5.39 9.43
CA VAL A 75 11.42 -6.71 10.02
C VAL A 75 12.88 -7.13 9.78
N ILE A 76 13.40 -6.94 8.57
CA ILE A 76 14.79 -7.24 8.24
C ILE A 76 15.72 -6.40 9.11
N LYS A 77 15.46 -5.09 9.24
CA LYS A 77 16.27 -4.16 10.05
C LYS A 77 16.28 -4.51 11.54
N ASP A 78 15.19 -5.11 12.02
CA ASP A 78 15.05 -5.54 13.41
C ASP A 78 15.80 -6.86 13.69
N SER A 79 15.93 -7.74 12.68
CA SER A 79 16.61 -9.03 12.82
C SER A 79 18.08 -8.90 13.26
N PRO A 80 18.56 -9.79 14.16
CA PRO A 80 19.97 -9.83 14.55
C PRO A 80 20.92 -10.09 13.36
N GLU A 81 20.46 -10.79 12.32
CA GLU A 81 21.26 -11.04 11.09
C GLU A 81 21.65 -9.73 10.41
N TYR A 82 20.71 -8.77 10.35
CA TYR A 82 20.96 -7.46 9.76
C TYR A 82 21.92 -6.62 10.60
N ARG A 83 21.89 -6.77 11.94
CA ARG A 83 22.86 -6.10 12.81
C ARG A 83 24.27 -6.63 12.60
N ASN A 84 24.41 -7.93 12.35
CA ASN A 84 25.70 -8.55 12.06
C ASN A 84 26.28 -8.10 10.71
N ASP A 85 25.45 -8.02 9.65
CA ASP A 85 25.94 -7.69 8.30
C ASP A 85 25.18 -6.55 7.61
N LYS A 86 25.08 -5.42 8.32
CA LYS A 86 24.31 -4.25 7.88
C LYS A 86 24.68 -3.78 6.47
N LYS A 87 25.98 -3.76 6.14
CA LYS A 87 26.46 -3.28 4.83
C LYS A 87 25.97 -4.16 3.69
N PHE A 88 26.02 -5.49 3.85
CA PHE A 88 25.55 -6.45 2.86
C PHE A 88 24.05 -6.29 2.57
N TYR A 89 23.22 -6.24 3.61
CA TYR A 89 21.77 -6.09 3.42
C TYR A 89 21.38 -4.71 2.88
N VAL A 90 22.07 -3.64 3.28
CA VAL A 90 21.86 -2.30 2.70
C VAL A 90 22.20 -2.28 1.21
N GLN A 91 23.27 -2.97 0.80
CA GLN A 91 23.64 -3.10 -0.61
C GLN A 91 22.60 -3.89 -1.41
N ILE A 92 22.07 -4.99 -0.87
CA ILE A 92 21.03 -5.81 -1.52
C ILE A 92 19.72 -5.04 -1.65
N LEU A 93 19.26 -4.41 -0.58
CA LEU A 93 18.01 -3.66 -0.58
C LEU A 93 18.10 -2.40 -1.45
N GLY A 94 19.29 -1.83 -1.57
CA GLY A 94 19.56 -0.60 -2.29
C GLY A 94 18.88 0.59 -1.61
N SER A 95 19.62 1.37 -0.83
CA SER A 95 19.08 2.52 -0.08
C SER A 95 18.21 3.46 -0.92
N LYS A 96 18.56 3.63 -2.21
CA LYS A 96 17.78 4.41 -3.17
C LYS A 96 16.39 3.82 -3.43
N LYS A 97 16.27 2.50 -3.60
CA LYS A 97 14.99 1.82 -3.84
C LYS A 97 14.03 1.97 -2.66
N VAL A 98 14.57 1.91 -1.43
CA VAL A 98 13.76 2.09 -0.21
C VAL A 98 13.16 3.49 -0.15
N ASN A 99 13.96 4.52 -0.38
CA ASN A 99 13.48 5.90 -0.38
C ASN A 99 12.49 6.13 -1.52
N SER A 100 12.76 5.62 -2.73
CA SER A 100 11.81 5.69 -3.85
C SER A 100 10.51 4.95 -3.55
N ALA A 101 10.55 3.81 -2.84
CA ALA A 101 9.34 3.10 -2.45
C ALA A 101 8.50 3.88 -1.43
N MET A 102 9.13 4.64 -0.53
CA MET A 102 8.44 5.51 0.43
C MET A 102 7.74 6.66 -0.30
N ASP A 103 8.46 7.40 -1.14
CA ASP A 103 7.90 8.51 -1.93
C ASP A 103 6.74 8.04 -2.81
N TRP A 104 6.90 6.89 -3.46
CA TRP A 104 5.85 6.29 -4.27
C TRP A 104 4.64 5.87 -3.43
N ALA A 105 4.85 5.30 -2.25
CA ALA A 105 3.77 4.92 -1.35
C ALA A 105 2.97 6.14 -0.88
N GLU A 106 3.64 7.25 -0.56
CA GLU A 106 3.00 8.52 -0.20
C GLU A 106 2.19 9.10 -1.36
N LYS A 107 2.75 9.08 -2.57
CA LYS A 107 2.04 9.54 -3.76
C LYS A 107 0.76 8.74 -4.01
N VAL A 108 0.84 7.41 -3.94
CA VAL A 108 -0.31 6.54 -4.18
C VAL A 108 -1.33 6.65 -3.03
N SER A 109 -0.89 6.80 -1.77
CA SER A 109 -1.82 7.02 -0.66
C SER A 109 -2.59 8.32 -0.82
N LEU A 110 -1.92 9.41 -1.18
CA LEU A 110 -2.58 10.70 -1.44
C LEU A 110 -3.62 10.58 -2.56
N ASN A 111 -3.30 9.86 -3.65
CA ASN A 111 -4.25 9.67 -4.75
C ASN A 111 -5.49 8.87 -4.33
N LEU A 112 -5.28 7.81 -3.54
CA LEU A 112 -6.35 7.00 -2.98
C LEU A 112 -7.23 7.80 -1.99
N GLU A 113 -6.61 8.61 -1.14
CA GLU A 113 -7.31 9.49 -0.19
C GLU A 113 -8.14 10.56 -0.91
N LEU A 114 -7.59 11.19 -1.95
CA LEU A 114 -8.34 12.14 -2.79
C LEU A 114 -9.54 11.47 -3.47
N SER A 115 -9.38 10.24 -3.97
CA SER A 115 -10.48 9.48 -4.55
C SER A 115 -11.59 9.18 -3.54
N LEU A 116 -11.24 8.89 -2.28
CA LEU A 116 -12.21 8.69 -1.19
C LEU A 116 -12.91 10.00 -0.78
N LEU A 117 -12.19 11.12 -0.76
CA LEU A 117 -12.73 12.44 -0.43
C LEU A 117 -13.66 13.03 -1.51
N LEU A 118 -13.54 12.59 -2.76
CA LEU A 118 -14.45 12.96 -3.84
C LEU A 118 -15.77 12.16 -3.83
N ARG A 119 -15.83 11.01 -3.13
CA ARG A 119 -17.07 10.22 -3.01
C ARG A 119 -18.25 10.92 -2.31
N PRO A 120 -18.07 11.69 -1.22
CA PRO A 120 -19.20 12.39 -0.60
C PRO A 120 -19.85 13.47 -1.48
N LEU A 121 -19.16 14.00 -2.50
CA LEU A 121 -19.74 15.04 -3.38
C LEU A 121 -20.79 14.49 -4.35
N PHE A 122 -20.78 13.18 -4.66
CA PHE A 122 -21.78 12.60 -5.57
C PHE A 122 -23.01 12.03 -4.86
N VAL A 123 -22.91 11.71 -3.55
CA VAL A 123 -24.03 11.14 -2.78
C VAL A 123 -24.93 12.23 -2.19
N LEU A 124 -24.42 13.44 -1.98
CA LEU A 124 -25.22 14.58 -1.45
C LEU A 124 -26.08 15.29 -2.51
N GLY A 125 -26.14 14.77 -3.75
CA GLY A 125 -26.91 15.36 -4.86
C GLY A 125 -28.26 14.71 -5.18
N PHE A 126 -28.69 13.64 -4.47
CA PHE A 126 -29.90 12.89 -4.88
C PHE A 126 -30.96 12.65 -3.79
N THR A 127 -30.75 13.09 -2.54
CA THR A 127 -31.77 12.91 -1.48
C THR A 127 -32.58 14.17 -1.18
N GLN A 128 -32.33 15.30 -1.85
CA GLN A 128 -33.10 16.54 -1.67
C GLN A 128 -34.15 16.74 -2.78
N LEU A 129 -34.89 15.70 -3.19
CA LEU A 129 -36.04 15.87 -4.11
C LEU A 129 -37.27 15.03 -3.74
N LEU A 130 -37.41 14.63 -2.48
CA LEU A 130 -38.57 13.84 -2.05
C LEU A 130 -39.04 14.17 -0.64
N LEU A 131 -39.19 15.46 -0.30
CA LEU A 131 -39.90 15.85 0.92
C LEU A 131 -40.44 17.29 0.85
N CYS A 132 -41.20 17.61 -0.20
CA CYS A 132 -41.90 18.90 -0.28
C CYS A 132 -43.32 18.80 -0.87
N ASP A 133 -44.01 17.68 -0.64
CA ASP A 133 -45.46 17.56 -0.90
C ASP A 133 -46.16 16.88 0.27
N THR A 134 -46.32 17.59 1.38
CA THR A 134 -47.43 17.35 2.31
C THR A 134 -47.76 18.66 3.02
N HIS A 135 -48.40 19.58 2.31
CA HIS A 135 -49.19 20.63 2.94
C HIS A 135 -50.41 20.96 2.09
N VAL A 136 -51.45 20.15 2.24
CA VAL A 136 -52.87 20.57 2.21
C VAL A 136 -53.73 19.46 2.83
#